data_AF-A0A1I1VL00-F1
#
_entry.id   AF-A0A1I1VL00-F1
#
_cell.length_a   1.000
_cell.length_b   1.000
_cell.length_c   1.000
_cell.angle_alpha   90.00
_cell.angle_beta   90.00
_cell.angle_gamma   90.00
#
_symmetry.space_group_name_H-M   'P 1'
#
loop_
_entity.id
_entity.type
_entity.pdbx_description
1 polymer ?
#
loop_
_entity_poly.entity_id
_entity_poly.type
_entity_poly.pdbx_seq_one_letter_code
_entity_poly.pdbx_strand_id
1 'polypeptide(L)'
;MSDVILDNSDLVDRIFEFIVLEFPDMRARAEELKQMARREFAGIETYIPRRSQAERDKVVQDVLKMFDGRNAAEVGRRLHLSRATVYRIIKTSGRSK
;
A
#
# COMPACT_ATOMS: atom_id res chain seq x y z
N MET A 1 15.41 6.43 -8.84
CA MET A 1 14.82 6.40 -7.49
C MET A 1 15.16 7.72 -6.86
N SER A 2 14.27 8.69 -6.99
CA SER A 2 14.46 10.01 -6.38
C SER A 2 14.34 9.86 -4.88
N ASP A 3 15.46 10.01 -4.17
CA ASP A 3 15.48 10.43 -2.77
C ASP A 3 14.68 11.73 -2.71
N VAL A 4 13.42 11.63 -2.32
CA VAL A 4 12.68 12.79 -1.85
C VAL A 4 13.30 13.09 -0.50
N ILE A 5 14.28 14.00 -0.50
CA ILE A 5 14.65 14.75 0.68
C ILE A 5 13.33 15.25 1.26
N LEU A 6 12.92 14.71 2.40
CA LEU A 6 11.87 15.29 3.21
C LEU A 6 12.43 16.62 3.70
N ASP A 7 12.27 17.64 2.86
CA ASP A 7 12.69 19.02 3.08
C ASP A 7 11.89 19.58 4.25
N ASN A 8 12.25 19.19 5.49
CA ASN A 8 11.71 19.64 6.78
C ASN A 8 10.17 19.81 6.89
N SER A 9 9.44 19.26 5.92
CA SER A 9 8.03 19.45 5.68
C SER A 9 7.37 18.22 6.26
N ASP A 10 6.54 18.48 7.25
CA ASP A 10 5.81 17.46 7.98
C ASP A 10 5.01 16.58 7.01
N LEU A 11 5.00 15.28 7.24
CA LEU A 11 4.35 14.30 6.36
C LEU A 11 2.88 14.63 6.10
N VAL A 12 2.17 15.17 7.10
CA VAL A 12 0.77 15.57 6.95
C VAL A 12 0.65 16.73 5.96
N ASP A 13 1.56 17.71 6.03
CA ASP A 13 1.56 18.82 5.09
C ASP A 13 1.81 18.30 3.65
N ARG A 14 2.75 17.37 3.47
CA ARG A 14 3.03 16.73 2.17
C ARG A 14 1.83 15.96 1.62
N ILE A 15 1.08 15.25 2.46
CA ILE A 15 -0.13 14.53 2.05
C ILE A 15 -1.19 15.52 1.55
N PHE A 16 -1.40 16.63 2.26
CA PHE A 16 -2.40 17.62 1.86
C PHE A 16 -1.96 18.46 0.66
N GLU A 17 -0.67 18.76 0.50
CA GLU A 17 -0.11 19.33 -0.74
C GLU A 17 -0.40 18.44 -1.94
N PHE A 18 -0.15 17.13 -1.81
CA PHE A 18 -0.46 16.15 -2.85
C PHE A 18 -1.95 16.13 -3.20
N ILE A 19 -2.84 16.10 -2.19
CA ILE A 19 -4.30 16.12 -2.42
C ILE A 19 -4.73 17.39 -3.16
N VAL A 20 -4.23 18.56 -2.78
CA VAL A 20 -4.60 19.83 -3.42
C VAL A 20 -4.03 19.95 -4.84
N LEU A 21 -2.87 19.35 -5.09
CA LEU A 21 -2.28 19.30 -6.44
C LEU A 21 -3.16 18.46 -7.38
N GLU A 22 -3.59 17.28 -6.94
CA GLU A 22 -4.44 16.37 -7.73
C GLU A 22 -5.90 16.83 -7.81
N PHE A 23 -6.40 17.50 -6.75
CA PHE A 23 -7.78 17.97 -6.64
C PHE A 23 -7.83 19.45 -6.21
N PRO A 24 -7.62 20.39 -7.15
CA PRO A 24 -7.56 21.83 -6.83
C PRO A 24 -8.77 22.38 -6.10
N ASP A 25 -9.97 21.85 -6.38
CA ASP A 25 -11.23 22.26 -5.75
C ASP A 25 -11.26 21.99 -4.24
N MET A 26 -10.42 21.06 -3.75
CA MET A 26 -10.31 20.76 -2.31
C MET A 26 -9.51 21.82 -1.54
N ARG A 27 -8.82 22.75 -2.22
CA ARG A 27 -7.97 23.78 -1.58
C ARG A 27 -8.69 24.54 -0.47
N ALA A 28 -9.95 24.89 -0.68
CA ALA A 28 -10.75 25.64 0.30
C ALA A 28 -10.99 24.87 1.62
N ARG A 29 -11.02 23.52 1.56
CA ARG A 29 -11.27 22.65 2.72
C ARG A 29 -10.03 21.94 3.24
N ALA A 30 -8.93 21.95 2.48
CA ALA A 30 -7.73 21.20 2.78
C ALA A 30 -7.14 21.57 4.16
N GLU A 31 -7.11 22.85 4.50
CA GLU A 31 -6.58 23.30 5.79
C GLU A 31 -7.43 22.82 6.98
N GLU A 32 -8.76 22.85 6.86
CA GLU A 32 -9.67 22.33 7.89
C GLU A 32 -9.46 20.83 8.11
N LEU A 33 -9.47 20.06 7.01
CA LEU A 33 -9.27 18.61 7.02
C LEU A 33 -7.89 18.23 7.56
N LYS A 34 -6.86 19.03 7.28
CA LYS A 34 -5.51 18.86 7.80
C LYS A 34 -5.49 18.99 9.33
N GLN A 35 -6.14 20.00 9.88
CA GLN A 35 -6.26 20.17 11.33
C GLN A 35 -7.06 19.04 11.98
N MET A 36 -8.14 18.58 11.33
CA MET A 36 -8.90 17.42 11.81
C MET A 36 -8.04 16.16 11.83
N ALA A 37 -7.27 15.90 10.76
CA ALA A 37 -6.36 14.75 10.70
C ALA A 37 -5.29 14.81 11.80
N ARG A 38 -4.68 15.98 12.04
CA ARG A 38 -3.71 16.13 13.13
C ARG A 38 -4.34 15.85 14.50
N ARG A 39 -5.56 16.32 14.75
CA ARG A 39 -6.26 16.06 16.03
C ARG A 39 -6.60 14.59 16.21
N GLU A 40 -7.11 13.94 15.17
CA GLU A 40 -7.54 12.54 15.22
C GLU A 40 -6.35 11.59 15.39
N PHE A 41 -5.24 11.85 14.69
CA PHE A 41 -4.11 10.92 14.62
C PHE A 41 -2.89 11.36 15.43
N ALA A 42 -3.00 12.42 16.24
CA ALA A 42 -1.90 12.90 17.08
C ALA A 42 -1.38 11.78 18.01
N GLY A 43 -0.06 11.64 18.09
CA GLY A 43 0.61 10.68 18.96
C GLY A 43 0.64 9.24 18.44
N ILE A 44 0.05 8.95 17.29
CA ILE A 44 0.11 7.62 16.66
C ILE A 44 1.41 7.51 15.86
N GLU A 45 2.29 6.60 16.30
CA GLU A 45 3.43 6.16 15.50
C GLU A 45 2.97 4.98 14.62
N THR A 46 2.90 5.20 13.30
CA THR A 46 2.47 4.15 12.36
C THR A 46 3.34 4.10 11.13
N TYR A 47 3.66 2.88 10.70
CA TYR A 47 4.35 2.64 9.44
C TYR A 47 3.34 2.68 8.30
N ILE A 48 3.63 3.46 7.25
CA ILE A 48 2.83 3.50 6.02
C ILE A 48 3.45 2.55 4.99
N PRO A 49 2.90 1.33 4.80
CA PRO A 49 3.45 0.40 3.82
C PRO A 49 3.08 0.82 2.39
N ARG A 50 3.97 0.53 1.44
CA ARG A 50 3.71 0.72 0.00
C ARG A 50 2.44 0.00 -0.52
N ARG A 51 2.05 -1.09 0.13
CA ARG A 51 0.81 -1.83 -0.13
C ARG A 51 0.12 -2.05 1.20
N SER A 52 -1.16 -1.70 1.27
CA SER A 52 -2.02 -1.98 2.41
C SER A 52 -2.08 -3.48 2.70
N GLN A 53 -2.44 -3.84 3.93
CA GLN A 53 -2.60 -5.25 4.30
C GLN A 53 -3.69 -5.92 3.46
N ALA A 54 -4.81 -5.24 3.21
CA ALA A 54 -5.89 -5.73 2.37
C ALA A 54 -5.43 -6.04 0.93
N GLU A 55 -4.59 -5.20 0.32
CA GLU A 55 -4.04 -5.48 -1.01
C GLU A 55 -3.10 -6.68 -0.98
N ARG A 56 -2.29 -6.84 0.07
CA ARG A 56 -1.42 -8.01 0.23
C ARG A 56 -2.25 -9.29 0.37
N ASP A 57 -3.30 -9.25 1.19
CA ASP A 57 -4.20 -10.38 1.41
C ASP A 57 -4.95 -10.75 0.14
N LYS A 58 -5.42 -9.76 -0.63
CA LYS A 58 -6.03 -9.99 -1.93
C LYS A 58 -5.08 -10.73 -2.89
N VAL A 59 -3.83 -10.28 -2.99
CA VAL A 59 -2.82 -10.96 -3.82
C VAL A 59 -2.60 -12.40 -3.36
N VAL A 60 -2.55 -12.65 -2.05
CA VAL A 60 -2.44 -14.01 -1.50
C VAL A 60 -3.65 -14.86 -1.90
N GLN A 61 -4.87 -14.35 -1.74
CA GLN A 61 -6.09 -15.04 -2.11
C GLN A 61 -6.17 -15.33 -3.61
N ASP A 62 -5.80 -14.38 -4.45
CA ASP A 62 -5.80 -14.55 -5.91
C ASP A 62 -4.79 -15.63 -6.33
N VAL A 63 -3.59 -15.66 -5.72
CA VAL A 63 -2.61 -16.73 -5.93
C VAL A 63 -3.19 -18.08 -5.53
N LEU A 64 -3.78 -18.19 -4.33
CA LEU A 64 -4.33 -19.45 -3.82
C LEU A 64 -5.50 -19.98 -4.66
N LYS A 65 -6.33 -19.09 -5.21
CA LYS A 65 -7.44 -19.47 -6.09
C LYS A 65 -6.98 -19.93 -7.47
N MET A 66 -5.93 -19.33 -8.02
CA MET A 66 -5.46 -19.64 -9.38
C MET A 66 -4.46 -20.81 -9.42
N PHE A 67 -3.82 -21.15 -8.31
CA PHE A 67 -2.76 -22.15 -8.29
C PHE A 67 -3.31 -23.59 -8.27
N ASP A 68 -2.91 -24.39 -9.26
CA ASP A 68 -3.36 -25.79 -9.43
C ASP A 68 -2.31 -26.83 -8.96
N GLY A 69 -1.19 -26.38 -8.40
CA GLY A 69 -0.07 -27.21 -7.97
C GLY A 69 1.14 -27.18 -8.91
N ARG A 70 0.97 -26.85 -10.20
CA ARG A 70 2.05 -26.88 -11.21
C ARG A 70 2.14 -25.61 -12.06
N ASN A 71 1.10 -24.77 -12.08
CA ASN A 71 1.00 -23.58 -12.93
C ASN A 71 1.65 -22.28 -12.37
N ALA A 72 2.65 -22.38 -11.48
CA ALA A 72 3.22 -21.19 -10.81
C ALA A 72 3.76 -20.10 -11.77
N ALA A 73 4.32 -20.49 -12.92
CA ALA A 73 4.80 -19.55 -13.92
C ALA A 73 3.67 -18.77 -14.60
N GLU A 74 2.52 -19.42 -14.80
CA GLU A 74 1.34 -18.81 -15.38
C GLU A 74 0.67 -17.85 -14.39
N VAL A 75 0.46 -18.29 -13.15
CA VAL A 75 -0.06 -17.45 -12.06
C VAL A 75 0.80 -16.20 -11.89
N GLY A 76 2.12 -16.35 -11.90
CA GLY A 76 3.05 -15.23 -11.83
C GLY A 76 2.86 -14.22 -12.97
N ARG A 77 2.71 -14.68 -14.21
CA ARG A 77 2.44 -13.79 -15.35
C ARG A 77 1.12 -13.04 -15.20
N ARG A 78 0.04 -13.75 -14.82
CA ARG A 78 -1.30 -13.16 -14.70
C ARG A 78 -1.40 -12.12 -13.57
N LEU A 79 -0.67 -12.35 -12.47
CA LEU A 79 -0.69 -11.47 -11.30
C LEU A 79 0.50 -10.51 -11.22
N HIS A 80 1.34 -10.47 -12.27
CA HIS A 80 2.57 -9.67 -12.30
C HIS A 80 3.51 -9.95 -11.10
N LEU A 81 3.63 -11.23 -10.73
CA LEU A 81 4.51 -11.72 -9.68
C LEU A 81 5.65 -12.57 -10.25
N SER A 82 6.80 -12.55 -9.59
CA SER A 82 7.84 -13.54 -9.87
C SER A 82 7.40 -14.94 -9.46
N ARG A 83 7.85 -15.96 -10.18
CA ARG A 83 7.59 -17.38 -9.84
C ARG A 83 8.01 -17.72 -8.40
N ALA A 84 9.12 -17.15 -7.94
CA ALA A 84 9.59 -17.29 -6.56
C ALA A 84 8.60 -16.71 -5.53
N THR A 85 7.96 -15.58 -5.86
CA THR A 85 6.95 -14.96 -4.98
C THR A 85 5.70 -15.81 -4.88
N VAL A 86 5.25 -16.42 -5.99
CA VAL A 86 4.12 -17.36 -5.99
C VAL A 86 4.40 -18.52 -5.04
N TYR A 87 5.55 -19.20 -5.17
CA TYR A 87 5.90 -20.30 -4.26
C TYR A 87 6.06 -19.86 -2.81
N ARG A 88 6.61 -18.66 -2.57
CA ARG A 88 6.71 -18.11 -1.21
C ARG A 88 5.33 -17.95 -0.59
N ILE A 89 4.37 -17.39 -1.32
CA ILE A 89 2.98 -17.23 -0.85
C ILE A 89 2.37 -18.60 -0.52
N ILE A 90 2.43 -19.56 -1.43
CA ILE A 90 1.91 -20.92 -1.20
C ILE A 90 2.53 -21.55 0.05
N LYS A 91 3.86 -21.45 0.21
CA LYS A 91 4.59 -22.01 1.35
C LYS A 91 4.22 -21.33 2.67
N THR A 92 4.08 -20.00 2.68
CA THR A 92 3.73 -19.25 3.88
C THR A 92 2.29 -19.52 4.30
N SER A 93 1.34 -19.55 3.35
CA SER A 93 -0.05 -19.88 3.65
C SER A 93 -0.22 -21.32 4.15
N GLY A 94 0.55 -22.28 3.63
CA GLY A 94 0.53 -23.67 4.10
C GLY A 94 1.11 -23.89 5.50
N ARG A 95 1.91 -22.95 6.03
CA ARG A 95 2.47 -23.01 7.40
C ARG A 95 1.59 -22.33 8.44
N SER A 96 0.57 -21.59 8.03
CA SER A 96 -0.31 -20.84 8.93
C SER A 96 -1.49 -21.68 9.46
N LYS A 97 -1.37 -23.01 9.41
CA LYS A 97 -2.38 -23.96 9.85
C LYS A 97 -1.91 -24.73 11.08
#